data_AF-A0A1Q8KSV9-F1
#
_entry.id   AF-A0A1Q8KSV9-F1
#
_cell.length_a   1.000
_cell.length_b   1.000
_cell.length_c   1.000
_cell.angle_alpha   90.00
_cell.angle_beta   90.00
_cell.angle_gamma   90.00
#
_symmetry.space_group_name_H-M   'P 1'
#
loop_
_entity.id
_entity.type
_entity.pdbx_description
1 polymer ?
#
loop_
_entity_poly.entity_id
_entity_poly.type
_entity_poly.pdbx_seq_one_letter_code
_entity_poly.pdbx_strand_id
1 'polypeptide(L)'
;MRLGLVLLASQMLYLPLELLVVRTVRAPYDLVGSTISELGAVTCAEYPGPAAVVAVCSPWHAVMNTAFVVFGALMAVGAVLARPAFRPGRLGTVAAGAWVVTGLGSIGTGLVPVDVSVDLHLLVSNPVAVAQPCALLLTARVLPRPSPLLAATGTALGLVAAAATVVFLGAGPPELGGLLERLVVWPATAWLGAVAVRLLLRDEEPSRVR
;
A
#
# COMPACT_ATOMS: atom_id res chain seq x y z
N MET A 1 -1.41 -17.39 -12.63
CA MET A 1 -2.66 -16.70 -12.26
C MET A 1 -3.05 -16.93 -10.81
N ARG A 2 -3.51 -18.13 -10.40
CA ARG A 2 -3.94 -18.40 -9.01
C ARG A 2 -2.91 -18.01 -7.94
N LEU A 3 -1.64 -18.40 -8.11
CA LEU A 3 -0.55 -17.98 -7.22
C LEU A 3 -0.52 -16.45 -7.06
N GLY A 4 -0.57 -15.71 -8.18
CA GLY A 4 -0.59 -14.25 -8.14
C GLY A 4 -1.76 -13.69 -7.33
N LEU A 5 -2.95 -14.25 -7.48
CA LEU A 5 -4.11 -13.85 -6.66
C LEU A 5 -3.92 -14.18 -5.18
N VAL A 6 -3.26 -15.29 -4.81
CA VAL A 6 -2.92 -15.60 -3.41
C VAL A 6 -1.95 -14.55 -2.84
N LEU A 7 -0.93 -14.15 -3.60
CA LEU A 7 0.02 -13.10 -3.18
C LEU A 7 -0.66 -11.72 -3.05
N LEU A 8 -1.67 -11.44 -3.87
CA LEU A 8 -2.46 -10.22 -3.76
C LEU A 8 -3.46 -10.29 -2.58
N ALA A 9 -4.04 -11.46 -2.31
CA ALA A 9 -4.93 -11.68 -1.17
C ALA A 9 -4.20 -11.48 0.17
N SER A 10 -2.93 -11.88 0.25
CA SER A 10 -2.15 -11.71 1.47
C SER A 10 -1.93 -10.26 1.86
N GLN A 11 -2.12 -9.27 0.97
CA GLN A 11 -1.96 -7.84 1.27
C GLN A 11 -2.84 -7.37 2.44
N MET A 12 -3.97 -8.04 2.71
CA MET A 12 -4.82 -7.73 3.86
C MET A 12 -4.12 -7.97 5.22
N LEU A 13 -3.06 -8.79 5.24
CA LEU A 13 -2.28 -9.09 6.44
C LEU A 13 -1.33 -7.95 6.83
N TYR A 14 -1.11 -6.98 5.95
CA TYR A 14 -0.26 -5.82 6.23
C TYR A 14 -0.85 -4.96 7.36
N LEU A 15 -2.15 -4.64 7.31
CA LEU A 15 -2.83 -3.80 8.32
C LEU A 15 -2.68 -4.33 9.76
N PRO A 16 -3.03 -5.59 10.07
CA PRO A 16 -2.88 -6.09 11.44
C PRO A 16 -1.41 -6.15 11.87
N LEU A 17 -0.46 -6.37 10.95
CA LEU A 17 0.97 -6.32 11.26
C LEU A 17 1.41 -4.90 11.60
N GLU A 18 1.05 -3.89 10.80
CA GLU A 18 1.33 -2.48 11.08
C GLU A 18 0.78 -2.10 12.46
N LEU A 19 -0.49 -2.39 12.71
CA LEU A 19 -1.14 -2.08 13.99
C LEU A 19 -0.50 -2.79 15.17
N LEU A 20 0.08 -3.97 14.97
CA LEU A 20 0.86 -4.66 16.00
C LEU A 20 2.17 -3.91 16.29
N VAL A 21 2.90 -3.47 15.25
CA VAL A 21 4.13 -2.69 15.40
C VAL A 21 3.85 -1.36 16.11
N VAL A 22 2.74 -0.67 15.80
CA VAL A 22 2.32 0.55 16.49
C VAL A 22 2.29 0.38 18.01
N ARG A 23 1.85 -0.79 18.52
CA ARG A 23 1.79 -1.06 19.97
C ARG A 23 3.16 -1.17 20.65
N THR A 24 4.24 -1.20 19.88
CA THR A 24 5.60 -1.36 20.40
C THR A 24 6.39 -0.06 20.44
N VAL A 25 5.88 1.00 19.79
CA VAL A 25 6.53 2.32 19.70
C VAL A 25 6.66 2.95 21.08
N ARG A 26 7.81 3.57 21.34
CA ARG A 26 8.15 4.20 22.64
C ARG A 26 8.22 5.72 22.61
N ALA A 27 8.27 6.32 21.42
CA ALA A 27 8.08 7.75 21.24
C ALA A 27 6.57 8.09 21.22
N PRO A 28 6.17 9.37 21.42
CA PRO A 28 4.81 9.80 21.15
C PRO A 28 4.41 9.42 19.72
N TYR A 29 3.33 8.63 19.59
CA TYR A 29 2.86 8.13 18.32
C TYR A 29 1.35 8.04 18.32
N ASP A 30 0.72 8.61 17.31
CA ASP A 30 -0.71 8.47 17.06
C ASP A 30 -0.99 8.25 15.57
N LEU A 31 -2.11 7.62 15.24
CA LEU A 31 -2.39 7.21 13.85
C LEU A 31 -2.71 8.38 12.92
N VAL A 32 -2.95 9.59 13.45
CA VAL A 32 -3.34 10.77 12.67
C VAL A 32 -2.12 11.62 12.35
N GLY A 33 -1.29 11.92 13.35
CA GLY A 33 -0.09 12.73 13.20
C GLY A 33 1.11 11.93 12.69
N SER A 34 1.33 10.74 13.23
CA SER A 34 2.55 9.96 12.97
C SER A 34 2.43 9.07 11.74
N THR A 35 3.42 9.18 10.86
CA THR A 35 3.46 8.38 9.62
C THR A 35 3.65 6.90 9.91
N ILE A 36 3.17 6.04 9.01
CA ILE A 36 3.50 4.63 8.93
C ILE A 36 5.02 4.48 8.76
N SER A 37 5.64 5.35 7.97
CA SER A 37 7.08 5.34 7.70
C SER A 37 7.94 5.50 8.96
N GLU A 38 7.48 6.26 9.97
CA GLU A 38 8.13 6.37 11.29
C GLU A 38 8.18 5.04 12.04
N LEU A 39 7.29 4.07 11.78
CA LEU A 39 7.37 2.73 12.36
C LEU A 39 8.61 1.97 11.88
N GLY A 40 9.18 2.37 10.74
CA GLY A 40 10.42 1.84 10.18
C GLY A 40 11.69 2.53 10.68
N ALA A 41 11.59 3.55 11.53
CA ALA A 41 12.74 4.29 12.02
C ALA A 41 13.67 3.42 12.87
N VAL A 42 14.97 3.46 12.59
CA VAL A 42 15.97 2.54 13.16
C VAL A 42 16.68 3.08 14.39
N THR A 43 16.45 4.34 14.72
CA THR A 43 17.00 5.01 15.89
C THR A 43 15.93 5.30 16.95
N CYS A 44 16.39 5.67 18.15
CA CYS A 44 15.56 6.28 19.19
C CYS A 44 16.04 7.71 19.42
N ALA A 45 15.78 8.59 18.45
CA ALA A 45 16.30 9.95 18.39
C ALA A 45 15.31 10.90 17.68
N GLU A 46 15.62 12.18 17.67
CA GLU A 46 14.94 13.16 16.83
C GLU A 46 15.64 13.24 15.46
N TYR A 47 14.86 13.42 14.40
CA TYR A 47 15.37 13.70 13.06
C TYR A 47 14.63 14.89 12.42
N PRO A 48 15.27 15.64 11.50
CA PRO A 48 14.62 16.73 10.79
C PRO A 48 13.68 16.17 9.71
N GLY A 49 12.43 15.93 10.08
CA GLY A 49 11.39 15.47 9.15
C GLY A 49 10.99 16.55 8.13
N PRO A 50 10.16 16.20 7.13
CA PRO A 50 9.83 17.11 6.02
C PRO A 50 9.14 18.41 6.45
N ALA A 51 8.40 18.39 7.57
CA ALA A 51 7.63 19.52 8.06
C ALA A 51 8.05 20.01 9.46
N ALA A 52 8.62 19.13 10.28
CA ALA A 52 9.02 19.42 11.64
C ALA A 52 10.10 18.44 12.11
N VAL A 53 10.75 18.75 13.22
CA VAL A 53 11.57 17.77 13.96
C VAL A 53 10.64 16.72 14.56
N VAL A 54 10.95 15.44 14.33
CA VAL A 54 10.12 14.31 14.77
C VAL A 54 10.95 13.40 15.67
N ALA A 55 10.41 13.07 16.85
CA ALA A 55 10.99 12.09 17.75
C ALA A 55 10.49 10.68 17.39
N VAL A 56 11.42 9.75 17.15
CA VAL A 56 11.10 8.35 16.82
C VAL A 56 11.76 7.40 17.80
N CYS A 57 11.10 6.27 18.04
CA CYS A 57 11.70 5.11 18.71
C CYS A 57 10.79 3.90 18.48
N SER A 58 11.10 3.10 17.45
CA SER A 58 10.32 1.92 17.04
C SER A 58 11.13 0.63 17.27
N PRO A 59 11.01 -0.04 18.43
CA PRO A 59 11.77 -1.25 18.74
C PRO A 59 11.55 -2.40 17.74
N TRP A 60 10.43 -2.42 17.04
CA TRP A 60 10.09 -3.43 16.02
C TRP A 60 10.28 -2.92 14.59
N HIS A 61 11.10 -1.88 14.40
CA HIS A 61 11.43 -1.34 13.07
C HIS A 61 11.85 -2.41 12.07
N ALA A 62 12.61 -3.42 12.51
CA ALA A 62 13.04 -4.51 11.64
C ALA A 62 11.85 -5.34 11.11
N VAL A 63 10.83 -5.56 11.94
CA VAL A 63 9.57 -6.22 11.52
C VAL A 63 8.84 -5.35 10.51
N MET A 64 8.74 -4.04 10.76
CA MET A 64 8.06 -3.12 9.86
C MET A 64 8.76 -2.98 8.50
N ASN A 65 10.08 -2.77 8.51
CA ASN A 65 10.89 -2.65 7.31
C ASN A 65 10.89 -3.93 6.49
N THR A 66 10.95 -5.09 7.15
CA THR A 66 10.77 -6.38 6.50
C THR A 66 9.37 -6.51 5.90
N ALA A 67 8.33 -6.04 6.59
CA ALA A 67 6.97 -6.05 6.07
C ALA A 67 6.84 -5.18 4.82
N PHE A 68 7.38 -3.96 4.80
CA PHE A 68 7.40 -3.12 3.59
C PHE A 68 8.04 -3.88 2.41
N VAL A 69 9.21 -4.50 2.62
CA VAL A 69 9.89 -5.27 1.57
C VAL A 69 9.08 -6.49 1.13
N VAL A 70 8.61 -7.32 2.06
CA VAL A 70 7.90 -8.55 1.76
C VAL A 70 6.57 -8.26 1.10
N PHE A 71 5.73 -7.40 1.67
CA PHE A 71 4.43 -7.06 1.07
C PHE A 71 4.58 -6.32 -0.26
N GLY A 72 5.59 -5.47 -0.41
CA GLY A 72 5.94 -4.84 -1.69
C GLY A 72 6.33 -5.88 -2.76
N ALA A 73 7.14 -6.87 -2.40
CA ALA A 73 7.51 -7.96 -3.31
C ALA A 73 6.30 -8.84 -3.67
N LEU A 74 5.49 -9.23 -2.68
CA LEU A 74 4.26 -10.00 -2.90
C LEU A 74 3.27 -9.24 -3.79
N MET A 75 3.17 -7.91 -3.63
CA MET A 75 2.33 -7.05 -4.46
C MET A 75 2.85 -7.00 -5.91
N ALA A 76 4.14 -6.73 -6.11
CA ALA A 76 4.72 -6.63 -7.44
C ALA A 76 4.66 -7.96 -8.21
N VAL A 77 5.12 -9.05 -7.58
CA VAL A 77 5.07 -10.39 -8.17
C VAL A 77 3.62 -10.84 -8.36
N GLY A 78 2.77 -10.59 -7.37
CA GLY A 78 1.33 -10.87 -7.43
C GLY A 78 0.65 -10.19 -8.61
N ALA A 79 0.91 -8.90 -8.82
CA ALA A 79 0.34 -8.12 -9.93
C ALA A 79 0.77 -8.66 -11.30
N VAL A 80 2.05 -9.03 -11.47
CA VAL A 80 2.55 -9.65 -12.71
C VAL A 80 1.87 -10.99 -12.96
N LEU A 81 1.84 -11.87 -11.96
CA LEU A 81 1.29 -13.22 -12.09
C LEU A 81 -0.24 -13.26 -12.21
N ALA A 82 -0.93 -12.28 -11.61
CA ALA A 82 -2.38 -12.13 -11.65
C ALA A 82 -2.87 -11.31 -12.85
N ARG A 83 -1.98 -10.72 -13.65
CA ARG A 83 -2.34 -9.93 -14.84
C ARG A 83 -3.40 -10.60 -15.73
N PRO A 84 -3.35 -11.92 -16.04
CA PRO A 84 -4.38 -12.57 -16.86
C PRO A 84 -5.79 -12.57 -16.24
N ALA A 85 -5.92 -12.37 -14.92
CA ALA A 85 -7.20 -12.27 -14.24
C ALA A 85 -7.91 -10.92 -14.49
N PHE A 86 -7.22 -9.91 -15.03
CA PHE A 86 -7.81 -8.64 -15.44
C PHE A 86 -8.16 -8.65 -16.93
N ARG A 87 -9.10 -7.78 -17.34
CA ARG A 87 -9.52 -7.64 -18.74
C ARG A 87 -8.30 -7.49 -19.68
N PRO A 88 -8.31 -8.14 -20.85
CA PRO A 88 -7.22 -8.04 -21.81
C PRO A 88 -7.09 -6.61 -22.35
N GLY A 89 -5.89 -6.27 -22.84
CA GLY A 89 -5.59 -4.97 -23.43
C GLY A 89 -4.68 -4.07 -22.58
N ARG A 90 -4.36 -2.90 -23.13
CA ARG A 90 -3.37 -1.96 -22.57
C ARG A 90 -3.74 -1.52 -21.15
N LEU A 91 -5.00 -1.21 -20.90
CA LEU A 91 -5.46 -0.70 -19.60
C LEU A 91 -5.19 -1.70 -18.46
N GLY A 92 -5.42 -3.00 -18.69
CA GLY A 92 -5.13 -4.04 -17.70
C GLY A 92 -3.63 -4.20 -17.42
N THR A 93 -2.79 -3.97 -18.44
CA THR A 93 -1.33 -4.01 -18.29
C THR A 93 -0.82 -2.79 -17.53
N VAL A 94 -1.38 -1.60 -17.79
CA VAL A 94 -1.04 -0.38 -17.03
C VAL A 94 -1.50 -0.51 -15.57
N ALA A 95 -2.68 -1.09 -15.31
CA ALA A 95 -3.15 -1.35 -13.95
C ALA A 95 -2.18 -2.26 -13.17
N ALA A 96 -1.76 -3.38 -13.77
CA ALA A 96 -0.77 -4.28 -13.17
C ALA A 96 0.59 -3.58 -12.98
N GLY A 97 1.04 -2.80 -13.97
CA GLY A 97 2.28 -2.03 -13.88
C GLY A 97 2.26 -1.00 -12.76
N ALA A 98 1.13 -0.32 -12.52
CA ALA A 98 0.98 0.62 -11.42
C ALA A 98 1.14 -0.09 -10.05
N TRP A 99 0.54 -1.27 -9.87
CA TRP A 99 0.78 -2.09 -8.66
C TRP A 99 2.23 -2.55 -8.50
N VAL A 100 2.91 -2.85 -9.60
CA VAL A 100 4.36 -3.16 -9.56
C VAL A 100 5.15 -1.96 -9.08
N VAL A 101 4.90 -0.76 -9.60
CA VAL A 101 5.55 0.47 -9.14
C VAL A 101 5.27 0.74 -7.66
N THR A 102 4.03 0.55 -7.22
CA THR A 102 3.67 0.63 -5.79
C THR A 102 4.47 -0.37 -4.94
N GLY A 103 4.57 -1.63 -5.38
CA GLY A 103 5.34 -2.65 -4.67
C GLY A 103 6.83 -2.35 -4.60
N LEU A 104 7.42 -1.84 -5.68
CA LEU A 104 8.83 -1.42 -5.72
C LEU A 104 9.09 -0.22 -4.82
N GLY A 105 8.18 0.76 -4.79
CA GLY A 105 8.26 1.89 -3.87
C GLY A 105 8.25 1.42 -2.41
N SER A 106 7.34 0.50 -2.07
CA SER A 106 7.27 -0.08 -0.73
C SER A 106 8.55 -0.86 -0.34
N ILE A 107 9.15 -1.60 -1.28
CA ILE A 107 10.47 -2.22 -1.05
C ILE A 107 11.51 -1.15 -0.73
N GLY A 108 11.56 -0.08 -1.51
CA GLY A 108 12.46 1.03 -1.26
C GLY A 108 12.25 1.67 0.12
N THR A 109 11.00 1.91 0.52
CA THR A 109 10.63 2.41 1.86
C THR A 109 11.21 1.54 2.98
N GLY A 110 11.14 0.22 2.86
CA GLY A 110 11.71 -0.69 3.86
C GLY A 110 13.24 -0.76 3.85
N LEU A 111 13.88 -0.45 2.73
CA LEU A 111 15.33 -0.45 2.60
C LEU A 111 15.98 0.89 3.01
N VAL A 112 15.20 1.97 3.02
CA VAL A 112 15.67 3.32 3.34
C VAL A 112 14.84 3.86 4.50
N PRO A 113 15.21 3.61 5.77
CA PRO A 113 14.51 4.19 6.91
C PRO A 113 14.47 5.72 6.87
N VAL A 114 13.34 6.30 7.27
CA VAL A 114 13.09 7.74 7.16
C VAL A 114 14.07 8.58 7.99
N ASP A 115 14.50 8.08 9.14
CA ASP A 115 15.40 8.75 10.07
C ASP A 115 16.88 8.65 9.66
N VAL A 116 17.22 7.83 8.66
CA VAL A 116 18.58 7.72 8.10
C VAL A 116 18.79 8.71 6.96
N SER A 117 17.83 8.82 6.05
CA SER A 117 17.89 9.78 4.94
C SER A 117 16.48 10.14 4.48
N VAL A 118 16.01 11.32 4.89
CA VAL A 118 14.67 11.81 4.52
C VAL A 118 14.51 11.95 3.02
N ASP A 119 15.48 12.57 2.34
CA ASP A 119 15.40 12.80 0.88
C ASP A 119 15.35 11.50 0.09
N LEU A 120 16.22 10.54 0.43
CA LEU A 120 16.23 9.23 -0.24
C LEU A 120 14.97 8.44 0.10
N HIS A 121 14.50 8.51 1.35
CA HIS A 121 13.25 7.87 1.77
C HIS A 121 12.07 8.39 0.96
N LEU A 122 11.91 9.72 0.85
CA LEU A 122 10.86 10.35 0.04
C LEU A 122 10.96 9.98 -1.43
N LEU A 123 12.17 9.91 -1.99
CA LEU A 123 12.38 9.50 -3.39
C LEU A 123 11.83 8.09 -3.64
N VAL A 124 12.04 7.16 -2.71
CA VAL A 124 11.60 5.76 -2.87
C VAL A 124 10.18 5.51 -2.40
N SER A 125 9.64 6.28 -1.44
CA SER A 125 8.30 6.10 -0.90
C SER A 125 7.21 6.86 -1.67
N ASN A 126 7.49 8.05 -2.22
CA ASN A 126 6.53 8.82 -3.02
C ASN A 126 5.94 8.07 -4.22
N PRO A 127 6.66 7.16 -4.91
CA PRO A 127 6.08 6.26 -5.89
C PRO A 127 4.87 5.45 -5.38
N VAL A 128 4.84 5.05 -4.10
CA VAL A 128 3.67 4.41 -3.48
C VAL A 128 2.48 5.36 -3.52
N ALA A 129 2.68 6.59 -3.02
CA ALA A 129 1.62 7.61 -2.94
C ALA A 129 1.03 7.94 -4.31
N VAL A 130 1.84 8.03 -5.36
CA VAL A 130 1.36 8.37 -6.71
C VAL A 130 0.79 7.15 -7.44
N ALA A 131 1.48 6.01 -7.42
CA ALA A 131 1.10 4.86 -8.23
C ALA A 131 -0.09 4.10 -7.66
N GLN A 132 -0.25 4.04 -6.34
CA GLN A 132 -1.28 3.22 -5.69
C GLN A 132 -2.73 3.70 -5.94
N PRO A 133 -3.04 5.01 -5.86
CA PRO A 133 -4.35 5.52 -6.27
C PRO A 133 -4.65 5.24 -7.75
N CYS A 134 -3.65 5.41 -8.63
CA CYS A 134 -3.77 5.05 -10.04
C CYS A 134 -4.06 3.55 -10.22
N ALA A 135 -3.34 2.70 -9.50
CA ALA A 135 -3.51 1.25 -9.56
C ALA A 135 -4.93 0.83 -9.14
N LEU A 136 -5.47 1.41 -8.07
CA LEU A 136 -6.86 1.24 -7.63
C LEU A 136 -7.87 1.64 -8.73
N LEU A 137 -7.79 2.89 -9.20
CA LEU A 137 -8.71 3.45 -10.20
C LEU A 137 -8.69 2.68 -11.52
N LEU A 138 -7.52 2.22 -11.94
CA LEU A 138 -7.36 1.44 -13.17
C LEU A 138 -7.90 0.02 -12.98
N THR A 139 -7.55 -0.63 -11.86
CA THR A 139 -7.98 -2.00 -11.55
C THR A 139 -9.50 -2.09 -11.49
N ALA A 140 -10.16 -1.13 -10.82
CA ALA A 140 -11.62 -1.06 -10.74
C ALA A 140 -12.31 -1.07 -12.12
N ARG A 141 -11.68 -0.50 -13.16
CA ARG A 141 -12.19 -0.47 -14.54
C ARG A 141 -11.91 -1.73 -15.35
N VAL A 142 -10.87 -2.49 -14.99
CA VAL A 142 -10.43 -3.67 -15.75
C VAL A 142 -10.81 -4.99 -15.08
N LEU A 143 -11.61 -4.97 -14.02
CA LEU A 143 -12.14 -6.21 -13.43
C LEU A 143 -12.99 -6.99 -14.47
N PRO A 144 -12.85 -8.32 -14.56
CA PRO A 144 -13.66 -9.14 -15.45
C PRO A 144 -15.08 -9.30 -14.88
N ARG A 145 -16.10 -8.84 -15.62
CA ARG A 145 -17.52 -8.83 -15.19
C ARG A 145 -17.63 -8.32 -13.73
N PRO A 146 -17.29 -7.04 -13.48
CA PRO A 146 -17.18 -6.53 -12.12
C PRO A 146 -18.52 -6.68 -11.41
N SER A 147 -18.50 -7.05 -10.13
CA SER A 147 -19.65 -6.69 -9.31
C SER A 147 -19.69 -5.15 -9.29
N PRO A 148 -20.86 -4.52 -9.52
CA PRO A 148 -20.99 -3.06 -9.48
C PRO A 148 -20.41 -2.48 -8.18
N LEU A 149 -20.56 -3.21 -7.07
CA LEU A 149 -20.00 -2.86 -5.78
C LEU A 149 -18.46 -2.79 -5.76
N LEU A 150 -17.75 -3.78 -6.33
CA LEU A 150 -16.27 -3.77 -6.33
C LEU A 150 -15.73 -2.64 -7.21
N ALA A 151 -16.35 -2.41 -8.38
CA ALA A 151 -15.96 -1.30 -9.24
C ALA A 151 -16.23 0.06 -8.59
N ALA A 152 -17.41 0.24 -7.96
CA ALA A 152 -17.77 1.48 -7.28
C ALA A 152 -16.86 1.75 -6.06
N THR A 153 -16.65 0.76 -5.20
CA THR A 153 -15.77 0.88 -4.03
C THR A 153 -14.32 1.14 -4.45
N GLY A 154 -13.79 0.41 -5.44
CA GLY A 154 -12.43 0.65 -5.93
C GLY A 154 -12.24 2.05 -6.52
N THR A 155 -13.27 2.54 -7.22
CA THR A 155 -13.26 3.91 -7.75
C THR A 155 -13.30 4.94 -6.61
N ALA A 156 -14.21 4.80 -5.65
CA ALA A 156 -14.33 5.71 -4.52
C ALA A 156 -13.05 5.75 -3.67
N LEU A 157 -12.51 4.59 -3.32
CA LEU A 157 -11.26 4.49 -2.56
C LEU A 157 -10.07 5.06 -3.33
N GLY A 158 -10.01 4.82 -4.65
CA GLY A 158 -8.98 5.41 -5.49
C GLY A 158 -9.05 6.94 -5.55
N LEU A 159 -10.26 7.53 -5.57
CA LEU A 159 -10.44 8.98 -5.52
C LEU A 159 -10.05 9.56 -4.16
N VAL A 160 -10.41 8.90 -3.06
CA VAL A 160 -10.00 9.29 -1.70
C VAL A 160 -8.49 9.23 -1.56
N ALA A 161 -7.86 8.14 -2.00
CA ALA A 161 -6.41 7.99 -1.96
C ALA A 161 -5.69 9.03 -2.84
N ALA A 162 -6.25 9.36 -4.02
CA ALA A 162 -5.70 10.40 -4.88
C ALA A 162 -5.79 11.79 -4.24
N ALA A 163 -6.93 12.13 -3.62
CA ALA A 163 -7.09 13.36 -2.88
C ALA A 163 -6.13 13.45 -1.69
N ALA A 164 -6.02 12.37 -0.90
CA ALA A 164 -5.07 12.28 0.20
C ALA A 164 -3.62 12.47 -0.29
N THR A 165 -3.25 11.87 -1.43
CA THR A 165 -1.92 12.02 -2.05
C THR A 165 -1.62 13.47 -2.42
N VAL A 166 -2.58 14.18 -3.03
CA VAL A 166 -2.40 15.59 -3.41
C VAL A 166 -2.14 16.44 -2.16
N VAL A 167 -2.90 16.23 -1.09
CA VAL A 167 -2.71 16.97 0.16
C VAL A 167 -1.38 16.58 0.83
N PHE A 168 -1.05 15.29 0.88
CA PHE A 168 0.16 14.77 1.51
C PHE A 168 1.44 15.30 0.85
N LEU A 169 1.50 15.28 -0.48
CA LEU A 169 2.67 15.74 -1.23
C LEU A 169 2.70 17.26 -1.43
N GLY A 170 1.55 17.93 -1.34
CA GLY A 170 1.39 19.36 -1.58
C GLY A 170 1.64 20.25 -0.36
N ALA A 171 2.38 19.78 0.65
CA ALA A 171 2.58 20.47 1.93
C ALA A 171 1.27 20.78 2.68
N GLY A 172 0.35 19.80 2.70
CA GLY A 172 -0.83 19.86 3.56
C GLY A 172 -0.49 19.88 5.05
N PRO A 173 -1.51 19.97 5.93
CA PRO A 173 -1.31 20.11 7.37
C PRO A 173 -0.44 18.97 7.94
N PRO A 174 0.76 19.26 8.50
CA PRO A 174 1.68 18.23 8.99
C PRO A 174 1.06 17.32 10.05
N GLU A 175 0.17 17.85 10.88
CA GLU A 175 -0.56 17.13 11.93
C GLU A 175 -1.51 16.04 11.40
N LEU A 176 -1.76 16.01 10.09
CA LEU A 176 -2.56 14.97 9.42
C LEU A 176 -1.71 13.99 8.60
N GLY A 177 -0.38 14.09 8.67
CA GLY A 177 0.53 13.29 7.83
C GLY A 177 0.26 11.78 7.93
N GLY A 178 0.13 11.26 9.15
CA GLY A 178 -0.21 9.86 9.41
C GLY A 178 -1.56 9.43 8.85
N LEU A 179 -2.60 10.25 8.99
CA LEU A 179 -3.93 9.97 8.43
C LEU A 179 -3.89 9.94 6.91
N LEU A 180 -3.24 10.93 6.29
CA LEU A 180 -3.16 11.05 4.83
C LEU A 180 -2.41 9.87 4.22
N GLU A 181 -1.26 9.47 4.79
CA GLU A 181 -0.53 8.28 4.33
C GLU A 181 -1.38 7.00 4.49
N ARG A 182 -2.13 6.86 5.58
CA ARG A 182 -3.05 5.73 5.78
C ARG A 182 -4.20 5.71 4.79
N LEU A 183 -4.77 6.86 4.43
CA LEU A 183 -5.82 6.95 3.40
C LEU A 183 -5.31 6.53 2.01
N VAL A 184 -4.02 6.67 1.76
CA VAL A 184 -3.36 6.12 0.56
C VAL A 184 -3.20 4.60 0.68
N VAL A 185 -2.63 4.11 1.78
CA VAL A 185 -2.15 2.73 1.91
C VAL A 185 -3.23 1.72 2.34
N TRP A 186 -3.99 2.02 3.40
CA TRP A 186 -4.89 1.04 4.02
C TRP A 186 -6.05 0.62 3.10
N PRO A 187 -6.80 1.54 2.48
CA PRO A 187 -7.91 1.13 1.64
C PRO A 187 -7.45 0.37 0.40
N ALA A 188 -6.28 0.73 -0.15
CA ALA A 188 -5.71 0.08 -1.32
C ALA A 188 -5.33 -1.37 -1.06
N THR A 189 -4.59 -1.63 0.03
CA THR A 189 -4.14 -2.97 0.42
C THR A 189 -5.32 -3.87 0.80
N ALA A 190 -6.29 -3.37 1.57
CA ALA A 190 -7.50 -4.10 1.93
C ALA A 190 -8.37 -4.43 0.71
N TRP A 191 -8.61 -3.45 -0.17
CA TRP A 191 -9.45 -3.64 -1.36
C TRP A 191 -8.81 -4.58 -2.38
N LEU A 192 -7.49 -4.44 -2.63
CA LEU A 192 -6.76 -5.31 -3.54
C LEU A 192 -6.84 -6.78 -3.10
N GLY A 193 -6.67 -7.03 -1.80
CA GLY A 193 -6.81 -8.36 -1.25
C GLY A 193 -8.24 -8.90 -1.36
N ALA A 194 -9.26 -8.08 -1.08
CA ALA A 194 -10.66 -8.48 -1.23
C ALA A 194 -11.02 -8.84 -2.68
N VAL A 195 -10.53 -8.05 -3.65
CA VAL A 195 -10.66 -8.37 -5.09
C VAL A 195 -9.99 -9.71 -5.41
N ALA A 196 -8.78 -9.93 -4.92
CA ALA A 196 -8.04 -11.15 -5.19
C ALA A 196 -8.75 -12.39 -4.62
N VAL A 197 -9.24 -12.33 -3.38
CA VAL A 197 -10.08 -13.37 -2.76
C VAL A 197 -11.33 -13.62 -3.61
N ARG A 198 -12.04 -12.56 -4.03
CA ARG A 198 -13.24 -12.72 -4.86
C ARG A 198 -12.95 -13.43 -6.18
N LEU A 199 -11.83 -13.12 -6.82
CA LEU A 199 -11.41 -13.75 -8.08
C LEU A 199 -11.00 -15.22 -7.86
N LEU A 200 -10.30 -15.54 -6.77
CA LEU A 200 -9.99 -16.93 -6.40
C LEU A 200 -11.26 -17.77 -6.22
N LEU A 201 -12.25 -17.24 -5.49
CA LEU A 201 -13.52 -17.95 -5.28
C LEU A 201 -14.30 -18.19 -6.59
N ARG A 202 -14.19 -17.27 -7.58
CA ARG A 202 -14.78 -17.47 -8.92
C ARG A 202 -14.08 -18.55 -9.73
N ASP A 203 -12.78 -18.71 -9.57
CA ASP A 203 -12.00 -19.73 -10.30
C ASP A 203 -12.29 -21.16 -9.83
N GLU A 204 -12.95 -21.33 -8.67
CA GLU A 204 -13.30 -22.64 -8.11
C GLU A 204 -14.72 -23.10 -8.50
N GLU A 205 -15.66 -22.17 -8.67
CA GLU A 205 -17.04 -22.44 -9.12
C GLU A 205 -17.20 -23.22 -10.44
N PRO A 206 -16.30 -23.14 -11.47
CA PRO A 206 -16.45 -23.86 -12.74
C PRO A 206 -16.38 -25.39 -12.61
N SER A 207 -15.94 -25.92 -11.47
CA SER A 207 -15.72 -27.35 -11.24
C SER A 207 -16.88 -28.07 -10.53
N ARG A 208 -17.88 -27.35 -10.00
CA ARG A 208 -19.00 -27.94 -9.23
C ARG A 208 -20.28 -28.21 -10.05
N VAL A 209 -20.24 -28.02 -11.37
CA VAL A 209 -21.40 -28.20 -12.28
C VAL A 209 -21.08 -29.19 -13.40
N ARG A 210 -20.32 -30.24 -13.11
CA ARG A 210 -20.16 -31.40 -14.00
C ARG A 210 -20.39 -32.68 -13.24
#